data_AF-A0A850TEX8-F1
#
_entry.id   AF-A0A850TEX8-F1
#
_cell.length_a   1.000
_cell.length_b   1.000
_cell.length_c   1.000
_cell.angle_alpha   90.00
_cell.angle_beta   90.00
_cell.angle_gamma   90.00
#
_symmetry.space_group_name_H-M   'P 1'
#
loop_
_entity.id
_entity.type
_entity.pdbx_description
1 polymer ?
#
loop_
_entity_poly.entity_id
_entity_poly.type
_entity_poly.pdbx_seq_one_letter_code
_entity_poly.pdbx_strand_id
1 'polypeptide(L)'
;AHRWLYQEVGDISVLKYLSWTMYPTALAAFSTGFSQSITPYSGGSGIPELKTILTGVVLEDYLAIQNFGAKVVGLTCTLACGSTVFLGKVGPFVHLSAMAAAYLGKMRTSVTREYENKFKQNEMLVAAQAVGVATVFGAPISGVLFSIEVMSSHFAVRDYWRGFFAATCGAFMFRLLAHFWGAHPQNHTLIPLTLPPETIAAIFKSDLKIDFPFDLLETFFFAILGAICGLVGCAYLFCQRWLLAAVGQNRLTAKLLATDKPVYTVLVVLLLASITFPPGLGQLMASRLTMKEYLTSLFDNRTWGSLVPNASSVADPPGVDPRGLWQEWSHPSATIFGTLTFFLLMKVAIAPPVPMP
;
A
#
# COMPACT_ATOMS: atom_id res chain seq x y z
N ALA A 1 2.36 4.74 18.69
CA ALA A 1 2.73 6.15 18.95
C ALA A 1 1.61 7.11 18.52
N HIS A 2 1.33 7.30 17.22
CA HIS A 2 0.33 8.28 16.77
C HIS A 2 -1.09 8.05 17.33
N ARG A 3 -1.59 6.82 17.28
CA ARG A 3 -2.89 6.47 17.90
C ARG A 3 -2.95 6.74 19.40
N TRP A 4 -1.89 6.40 20.11
CA TRP A 4 -1.78 6.65 21.55
C TRP A 4 -1.81 8.15 21.83
N LEU A 5 -1.02 8.95 21.09
CA LEU A 5 -1.05 10.41 21.19
C LEU A 5 -2.45 10.98 20.93
N TYR A 6 -3.15 10.48 19.91
CA TYR A 6 -4.52 10.91 19.60
C TYR A 6 -5.52 10.60 20.73
N GLN A 7 -5.32 9.51 21.47
CA GLN A 7 -6.14 9.13 22.63
C GLN A 7 -5.82 9.99 23.87
N GLU A 8 -4.55 10.22 24.16
CA GLU A 8 -4.10 10.96 25.36
C GLU A 8 -4.34 12.48 25.29
N VAL A 9 -4.45 13.04 24.08
CA VAL A 9 -4.68 14.48 23.85
C VAL A 9 -6.01 15.00 24.47
N GLY A 10 -6.90 14.11 24.90
CA GLY A 10 -8.16 14.45 25.58
C GLY A 10 -9.24 15.00 24.64
N ASP A 11 -10.30 15.60 25.18
CA ASP A 11 -11.50 15.98 24.40
C ASP A 11 -11.46 17.35 23.73
N ILE A 12 -10.31 18.02 23.77
CA ILE A 12 -10.13 19.30 23.09
C ILE A 12 -10.07 19.05 21.58
N SER A 13 -11.16 19.39 20.89
CA SER A 13 -11.33 19.13 19.45
C SER A 13 -10.22 19.73 18.58
N VAL A 14 -9.72 20.92 18.94
CA VAL A 14 -8.62 21.58 18.22
C VAL A 14 -7.31 20.79 18.34
N LEU A 15 -7.01 20.27 19.52
CA LEU A 15 -5.77 19.51 19.74
C LEU A 15 -5.85 18.12 19.09
N LYS A 16 -7.03 17.49 19.08
CA LYS A 16 -7.32 16.26 18.30
C LYS A 16 -7.16 16.50 16.80
N TYR A 17 -7.62 17.64 16.29
CA TYR A 17 -7.45 18.01 14.89
C TYR A 17 -5.98 18.21 14.54
N LEU A 18 -5.25 18.99 15.34
CA LEU A 18 -3.81 19.23 15.13
C LEU A 18 -3.00 17.93 15.20
N SER A 19 -3.27 17.04 16.15
CA SER A 19 -2.56 15.76 16.26
C SER A 19 -2.84 14.83 15.07
N TRP A 20 -4.06 14.88 14.52
CA TRP A 20 -4.44 14.12 13.33
C TRP A 20 -3.79 14.67 12.06
N THR A 21 -3.72 15.99 11.89
CA THR A 21 -3.23 16.60 10.64
C THR A 21 -1.71 16.78 10.62
N MET A 22 -1.09 17.19 11.73
CA MET A 22 0.34 17.52 11.78
C MET A 22 1.24 16.31 11.59
N TYR A 23 0.86 15.15 12.12
CA TYR A 23 1.65 13.93 11.99
C TYR A 23 1.85 13.46 10.53
N PRO A 24 0.79 13.21 9.73
CA PRO A 24 0.95 12.78 8.34
C PRO A 24 1.54 13.89 7.46
N THR A 25 1.23 15.16 7.71
CA THR A 25 1.78 16.28 6.93
C THR A 25 3.28 16.44 7.14
N ALA A 26 3.77 16.37 8.39
CA ALA A 26 5.20 16.45 8.69
C ALA A 26 5.98 15.28 8.08
N LEU A 27 5.46 14.05 8.19
CA LEU A 27 6.09 12.86 7.60
C LEU A 27 6.10 12.90 6.07
N ALA A 28 5.00 13.38 5.44
CA ALA A 28 4.94 13.53 4.00
C ALA A 28 5.87 14.62 3.47
N ALA A 29 6.00 15.74 4.21
CA ALA A 29 6.97 16.79 3.92
C ALA A 29 8.40 16.25 3.97
N PHE A 30 8.75 15.52 5.03
CA PHE A 30 10.06 14.92 5.20
C PHE A 30 10.34 13.89 4.10
N SER A 31 9.39 13.00 3.80
CA SER A 31 9.50 12.01 2.72
C SER A 31 9.80 12.66 1.36
N THR A 32 9.02 13.68 1.01
CA THR A 32 9.13 14.36 -0.28
C THR A 32 10.40 15.23 -0.36
N GLY A 33 10.73 15.95 0.71
CA GLY A 33 11.93 16.80 0.79
C GLY A 33 13.22 15.97 0.75
N PHE A 34 13.28 14.87 1.49
CA PHE A 34 14.44 13.99 1.49
C PHE A 34 14.65 13.34 0.11
N SER A 35 13.58 12.83 -0.51
CA SER A 35 13.66 12.22 -1.84
C SER A 35 14.18 13.20 -2.90
N GLN A 36 13.72 14.46 -2.87
CA GLN A 36 14.17 15.49 -3.80
C GLN A 36 15.62 15.93 -3.60
N SER A 37 16.10 15.95 -2.36
CA SER A 37 17.49 16.33 -2.07
C SER A 37 18.52 15.36 -2.65
N ILE A 38 18.14 14.09 -2.88
CA ILE A 38 19.03 13.08 -3.44
C ILE A 38 18.91 13.01 -4.96
N THR A 39 17.71 12.77 -5.49
CA THR A 39 17.51 12.73 -6.95
C THR A 39 16.07 13.05 -7.34
N PRO A 40 15.86 13.86 -8.40
CA PRO A 40 14.52 14.17 -8.89
C PRO A 40 13.76 12.93 -9.37
N TYR A 41 14.47 11.84 -9.72
CA TYR A 41 13.92 10.56 -10.19
C TYR A 41 13.57 9.58 -9.06
N SER A 42 13.68 10.00 -7.79
CA SER A 42 13.38 9.16 -6.61
C SER A 42 11.89 8.92 -6.39
N GLY A 43 11.08 9.92 -6.71
CA GLY A 43 9.64 9.93 -6.43
C GLY A 43 8.83 9.04 -7.37
N GLY A 44 7.67 8.60 -6.89
CA GLY A 44 6.69 7.85 -7.70
C GLY A 44 6.79 6.33 -7.57
N SER A 45 5.81 5.67 -8.20
CA SER A 45 5.58 4.21 -8.09
C SER A 45 6.77 3.39 -8.59
N GLY A 46 7.39 3.76 -9.71
CA GLY A 46 8.56 3.07 -10.22
C GLY A 46 8.33 1.81 -11.05
N ILE A 47 7.10 1.30 -11.05
CA ILE A 47 6.67 0.25 -11.98
C ILE A 47 6.71 0.73 -13.46
N PRO A 48 6.15 1.90 -13.83
CA PRO A 48 6.15 2.37 -15.22
C PRO A 48 7.56 2.56 -15.79
N GLU A 49 8.48 3.10 -14.98
CA GLU A 49 9.87 3.35 -15.36
C GLU A 49 10.61 2.02 -15.56
N LEU A 50 10.41 1.04 -14.69
CA LEU A 50 11.00 -0.29 -14.89
C LEU A 50 10.44 -1.01 -16.11
N LYS A 51 9.14 -0.89 -16.38
CA LYS A 51 8.54 -1.41 -17.61
C LYS A 51 9.20 -0.80 -18.84
N THR A 52 9.47 0.50 -18.80
CA THR A 52 10.17 1.24 -19.86
C THR A 52 11.61 0.72 -20.06
N ILE A 53 12.33 0.41 -18.97
CA ILE A 53 13.66 -0.22 -19.02
C ILE A 53 13.60 -1.60 -19.68
N LEU A 54 12.63 -2.44 -19.31
CA LEU A 54 12.48 -3.78 -19.88
C LEU A 54 12.09 -3.75 -21.36
N THR A 55 11.38 -2.72 -21.82
CA THR A 55 11.12 -2.51 -23.24
C THR A 55 12.34 -2.03 -24.03
N GLY A 56 13.44 -1.68 -23.36
CA GLY A 56 14.74 -1.38 -23.98
C GLY A 56 15.23 0.06 -23.80
N VAL A 57 14.46 0.94 -23.14
CA VAL A 57 14.88 2.33 -22.89
C VAL A 57 15.67 2.40 -21.58
N VAL A 58 16.98 2.62 -21.67
CA VAL A 58 17.85 2.61 -20.50
C VAL A 58 17.74 3.92 -19.71
N LEU A 59 17.36 3.83 -18.44
CA LEU A 59 17.38 4.93 -17.48
C LEU A 59 18.41 4.64 -16.38
N GLU A 60 19.65 5.08 -16.57
CA GLU A 60 20.77 4.72 -15.67
C GLU A 60 20.64 5.34 -14.28
N ASP A 61 20.22 6.61 -14.20
CA ASP A 61 19.99 7.34 -12.94
C ASP A 61 18.89 6.69 -12.08
N TYR A 62 17.96 6.01 -12.75
CA TYR A 62 16.86 5.33 -12.08
C TYR A 62 17.34 4.10 -11.31
N LEU A 63 18.28 3.32 -11.87
CA LEU A 63 18.85 2.13 -11.22
C LEU A 63 20.05 2.46 -10.29
N ALA A 64 20.35 3.73 -10.06
CA ALA A 64 21.49 4.14 -9.25
C ALA A 64 21.27 3.85 -7.76
N ILE A 65 22.21 3.14 -7.13
CA ILE A 65 22.14 2.77 -5.70
C ILE A 65 22.13 3.98 -4.75
N GLN A 66 22.61 5.14 -5.21
CA GLN A 66 22.58 6.40 -4.45
C GLN A 66 21.16 6.77 -4.00
N ASN A 67 20.15 6.39 -4.78
CA ASN A 67 18.74 6.65 -4.51
C ASN A 67 18.11 5.66 -3.49
N PHE A 68 18.77 4.54 -3.22
CA PHE A 68 18.21 3.46 -2.41
C PHE A 68 17.83 3.94 -1.00
N GLY A 69 18.73 4.66 -0.32
CA GLY A 69 18.48 5.17 1.03
C GLY A 69 17.34 6.18 1.10
N ALA A 70 17.29 7.13 0.14
CA ALA A 70 16.19 8.10 0.02
C ALA A 70 14.84 7.40 -0.07
N LYS A 71 14.74 6.43 -0.97
CA LYS A 71 13.48 5.76 -1.27
C LYS A 71 13.02 4.86 -0.12
N VAL A 72 13.93 4.18 0.60
CA VAL A 72 13.57 3.41 1.81
C VAL A 72 13.00 4.31 2.90
N VAL A 73 13.66 5.45 3.18
CA VAL A 73 13.22 6.39 4.22
C VAL A 73 11.88 7.03 3.84
N GLY A 74 11.75 7.49 2.61
CA GLY A 74 10.51 8.09 2.10
C GLY A 74 9.34 7.12 2.09
N LEU A 75 9.55 5.87 1.66
CA LEU A 75 8.54 4.81 1.71
C LEU A 75 8.10 4.53 3.15
N THR A 76 9.06 4.46 4.09
CA THR A 76 8.76 4.22 5.51
C THR A 76 7.91 5.35 6.10
N CYS A 77 8.23 6.61 5.77
CA CYS A 77 7.44 7.76 6.19
C CYS A 77 6.03 7.75 5.58
N THR A 78 5.92 7.39 4.30
CA THR A 78 4.62 7.27 3.60
C THR A 78 3.74 6.19 4.22
N LEU A 79 4.32 5.04 4.60
CA LEU A 79 3.61 3.98 5.31
C LEU A 79 3.24 4.37 6.74
N ALA A 80 4.05 5.19 7.40
CA ALA A 80 3.74 5.73 8.71
C ALA A 80 2.56 6.73 8.68
N CYS A 81 2.38 7.50 7.60
CA CYS A 81 1.17 8.31 7.39
C CYS A 81 -0.10 7.44 7.33
N GLY A 82 0.03 6.18 6.91
CA GLY A 82 -1.01 5.16 7.00
C GLY A 82 -2.25 5.46 6.13
N SER A 83 -3.43 5.25 6.71
CA SER A 83 -4.71 5.31 6.01
C SER A 83 -5.21 6.72 5.69
N THR A 84 -4.58 7.76 6.26
CA THR A 84 -4.89 9.17 5.98
C THR A 84 -4.54 9.51 4.53
N VAL A 85 -3.32 9.17 4.11
CA VAL A 85 -2.83 9.33 2.73
C VAL A 85 -3.31 8.17 1.84
N PHE A 86 -3.48 6.97 2.40
CA PHE A 86 -4.05 5.80 1.72
C PHE A 86 -3.21 5.33 0.51
N LEU A 87 -1.89 5.26 0.67
CA LEU A 87 -0.97 4.75 -0.37
C LEU A 87 -0.40 3.38 -0.02
N GLY A 88 -0.13 2.59 -1.06
CA GLY A 88 0.49 1.27 -0.97
C GLY A 88 2.02 1.31 -1.17
N LYS A 89 2.68 0.17 -0.93
CA LYS A 89 4.15 0.01 -1.02
C LYS A 89 4.66 -0.76 -2.25
N VAL A 90 3.77 -1.28 -3.09
CA VAL A 90 4.14 -2.25 -4.15
C VAL A 90 5.17 -1.67 -5.11
N GLY A 91 4.83 -0.58 -5.81
CA GLY A 91 5.74 0.02 -6.79
C GLY A 91 7.10 0.40 -6.20
N PRO A 92 7.14 1.21 -5.12
CA PRO A 92 8.39 1.67 -4.54
C PRO A 92 9.32 0.52 -4.13
N PHE A 93 8.74 -0.58 -3.62
CA PHE A 93 9.49 -1.76 -3.22
C PHE A 93 10.02 -2.57 -4.43
N VAL A 94 9.25 -2.63 -5.52
CA VAL A 94 9.70 -3.22 -6.79
C VAL A 94 10.90 -2.45 -7.34
N HIS A 95 10.88 -1.12 -7.26
CA HIS A 95 12.03 -0.28 -7.62
C HIS A 95 13.25 -0.53 -6.72
N LEU A 96 13.07 -0.60 -5.40
CA LEU A 96 14.15 -0.95 -4.47
C LEU A 96 14.80 -2.30 -4.81
N SER A 97 13.98 -3.30 -5.14
CA SER A 97 14.48 -4.60 -5.55
C SER A 97 15.27 -4.55 -6.86
N ALA A 98 14.80 -3.79 -7.85
CA ALA A 98 15.50 -3.59 -9.11
C ALA A 98 16.84 -2.86 -8.94
N MET A 99 16.92 -1.84 -8.07
CA MET A 99 18.19 -1.17 -7.72
C MET A 99 19.17 -2.14 -7.03
N ALA A 100 18.67 -2.96 -6.09
CA ALA A 100 19.49 -3.97 -5.42
C ALA A 100 20.03 -5.01 -6.42
N ALA A 101 19.20 -5.46 -7.36
CA ALA A 101 19.64 -6.34 -8.44
C ALA A 101 20.68 -5.66 -9.33
N ALA A 102 20.41 -4.46 -9.85
CA ALA A 102 21.39 -3.74 -10.68
C ALA A 102 22.75 -3.57 -9.97
N TYR A 103 22.74 -3.31 -8.67
CA TYR A 103 23.96 -3.24 -7.86
C TYR A 103 24.66 -4.61 -7.73
N LEU A 104 23.93 -5.68 -7.45
CA LEU A 104 24.49 -7.05 -7.40
C LEU A 104 25.08 -7.48 -8.75
N GLY A 105 24.48 -7.05 -9.86
CA GLY A 105 24.97 -7.31 -11.22
C GLY A 105 26.35 -6.69 -11.44
N LYS A 106 26.49 -5.41 -11.07
CA LYS A 106 27.76 -4.67 -11.09
C LYS A 106 28.82 -5.28 -10.16
N MET A 107 28.41 -5.71 -8.97
CA MET A 107 29.32 -6.41 -8.05
C MET A 107 29.83 -7.73 -8.65
N ARG A 108 28.95 -8.52 -9.26
CA ARG A 108 29.30 -9.78 -9.93
C ARG A 108 30.29 -9.54 -11.06
N THR A 109 30.08 -8.54 -11.90
CA THR A 109 30.97 -8.23 -13.04
C THR A 109 32.31 -7.68 -12.57
N SER A 110 32.33 -6.88 -11.51
CA SER A 110 33.57 -6.43 -10.87
C SER A 110 34.40 -7.58 -10.30
N VAL A 111 33.77 -8.58 -9.68
CA VAL A 111 34.45 -9.72 -9.06
C VAL A 111 34.91 -10.75 -10.10
N THR A 112 34.04 -11.09 -11.05
CA THR A 112 34.32 -12.12 -12.08
C THR A 112 35.11 -11.58 -13.27
N ARG A 113 35.21 -10.26 -13.43
CA ARG A 113 35.81 -9.55 -14.58
C ARG A 113 35.19 -9.93 -15.94
N GLU A 114 33.99 -10.52 -15.94
CA GLU A 114 33.24 -10.83 -17.16
C GLU A 114 32.47 -9.60 -17.67
N TYR A 115 32.32 -9.50 -19.00
CA TYR A 115 31.46 -8.51 -19.62
C TYR A 115 29.98 -8.75 -19.26
N GLU A 116 29.28 -7.70 -18.81
CA GLU A 116 27.86 -7.76 -18.51
C GLU A 116 27.03 -7.68 -19.80
N ASN A 117 26.39 -8.79 -20.16
CA ASN A 117 25.42 -8.77 -21.26
C ASN A 117 24.13 -8.09 -20.80
N LYS A 118 23.68 -7.06 -21.53
CA LYS A 118 22.40 -6.37 -21.30
C LYS A 118 21.21 -7.32 -21.20
N PHE A 119 21.22 -8.42 -21.96
CA PHE A 119 20.16 -9.42 -21.88
C PHE A 119 20.12 -10.09 -20.50
N LYS A 120 21.28 -10.47 -19.94
CA LYS A 120 21.37 -11.04 -18.59
C LYS A 120 21.00 -10.03 -17.51
N GLN A 121 21.35 -8.75 -17.71
CA GLN A 121 20.95 -7.68 -16.81
C GLN A 121 19.41 -7.55 -16.76
N ASN A 122 18.76 -7.58 -17.92
CA ASN A 122 17.29 -7.53 -18.01
C ASN A 122 16.64 -8.77 -17.37
N GLU A 123 17.16 -9.98 -17.61
CA GLU A 123 16.69 -11.20 -16.92
C GLU A 123 16.79 -11.07 -15.39
N MET A 124 17.84 -10.41 -14.89
CA MET A 124 18.02 -10.19 -13.46
C MET A 124 17.07 -9.13 -12.90
N LEU A 125 16.81 -8.05 -13.65
CA LEU A 125 15.81 -7.04 -13.30
C LEU A 125 14.40 -7.64 -13.25
N VAL A 126 14.08 -8.54 -14.19
CA VAL A 126 12.83 -9.30 -14.21
C VAL A 126 12.67 -10.14 -12.94
N ALA A 127 13.71 -10.89 -12.56
CA ALA A 127 13.69 -11.68 -11.33
C ALA A 127 13.56 -10.78 -10.08
N ALA A 128 14.20 -9.61 -10.08
CA ALA A 128 14.11 -8.61 -9.02
C ALA A 128 12.68 -8.07 -8.83
N GLN A 129 11.99 -7.77 -9.94
CA GLN A 129 10.60 -7.32 -9.86
C GLN A 129 9.69 -8.38 -9.24
N ALA A 130 9.86 -9.64 -9.66
CA ALA A 130 9.07 -10.76 -9.16
C ALA A 130 9.25 -10.93 -7.64
N VAL A 131 10.49 -10.88 -7.13
CA VAL A 131 10.75 -10.95 -5.68
C VAL A 131 10.25 -9.70 -4.95
N GLY A 132 10.37 -8.51 -5.53
CA GLY A 132 9.87 -7.26 -4.95
C GLY A 132 8.35 -7.31 -4.73
N VAL A 133 7.59 -7.68 -5.75
CA VAL A 133 6.12 -7.87 -5.65
C VAL A 133 5.78 -8.96 -4.64
N ALA A 134 6.41 -10.13 -4.76
CA ALA A 134 6.13 -11.27 -3.89
C ALA A 134 6.39 -10.96 -2.41
N THR A 135 7.43 -10.19 -2.11
CA THR A 135 7.79 -9.80 -0.74
C THR A 135 6.77 -8.83 -0.15
N VAL A 136 6.24 -7.90 -0.95
CA VAL A 136 5.21 -6.94 -0.48
C VAL A 136 3.92 -7.63 -0.08
N PHE A 137 3.49 -8.62 -0.87
CA PHE A 137 2.27 -9.38 -0.62
C PHE A 137 2.45 -10.58 0.31
N GLY A 138 3.69 -11.03 0.53
CA GLY A 138 3.97 -12.27 1.24
C GLY A 138 3.43 -13.51 0.51
N ALA A 139 3.31 -13.45 -0.81
CA ALA A 139 2.70 -14.46 -1.65
C ALA A 139 3.61 -14.76 -2.86
N PRO A 140 4.46 -15.81 -2.80
CA PRO A 140 5.49 -16.05 -3.81
C PRO A 140 4.91 -16.44 -5.17
N ILE A 141 3.91 -17.31 -5.22
CA ILE A 141 3.33 -17.79 -6.49
C ILE A 141 2.61 -16.64 -7.21
N SER A 142 1.63 -16.01 -6.55
CA SER A 142 0.83 -14.94 -7.16
C SER A 142 1.63 -13.68 -7.43
N GLY A 143 2.61 -13.34 -6.57
CA GLY A 143 3.46 -12.18 -6.78
C GLY A 143 4.32 -12.27 -8.04
N VAL A 144 4.85 -13.46 -8.32
CA VAL A 144 5.63 -13.71 -9.56
C VAL A 144 4.73 -13.64 -10.78
N LEU A 145 3.55 -14.27 -10.74
CA LEU A 145 2.58 -14.22 -11.85
C LEU A 145 2.10 -12.79 -12.14
N PHE A 146 1.79 -12.02 -11.10
CA PHE A 146 1.45 -10.61 -11.24
C PHE A 146 2.58 -9.80 -11.87
N SER A 147 3.83 -10.05 -11.45
CA SER A 147 4.99 -9.36 -12.02
C SER A 147 5.14 -9.65 -13.52
N ILE A 148 4.86 -10.88 -13.95
CA ILE A 148 4.91 -11.27 -15.37
C ILE A 148 3.85 -10.53 -16.16
N GLU A 149 2.60 -10.56 -15.69
CA GLU A 149 1.45 -9.97 -16.37
C GLU A 149 1.58 -8.46 -16.57
N VAL A 150 2.10 -7.73 -15.57
CA VAL A 150 2.14 -6.27 -15.63
C VAL A 150 3.40 -5.74 -16.37
N MET A 151 4.55 -6.42 -16.26
CA MET A 151 5.85 -5.88 -16.68
C MET A 151 6.24 -6.24 -18.12
N SER A 152 5.87 -7.41 -18.64
CA SER A 152 6.33 -7.84 -19.96
C SER A 152 5.22 -8.46 -20.81
N SER A 153 5.26 -8.17 -22.11
CA SER A 153 4.41 -8.86 -23.11
C SER A 153 4.97 -10.23 -23.50
N HIS A 154 6.28 -10.44 -23.35
CA HIS A 154 6.97 -11.67 -23.70
C HIS A 154 7.90 -12.07 -22.56
N PHE A 155 7.80 -13.32 -22.10
CA PHE A 155 8.47 -13.74 -20.90
C PHE A 155 9.07 -15.13 -21.05
N ALA A 156 10.36 -15.28 -20.75
CA ALA A 156 11.03 -16.58 -20.81
C ALA A 156 10.71 -17.40 -19.55
N VAL A 157 10.34 -18.67 -19.72
CA VAL A 157 10.05 -19.60 -18.60
C VAL A 157 11.25 -19.72 -17.64
N ARG A 158 12.48 -19.53 -18.14
CA ARG A 158 13.68 -19.50 -17.30
C ARG A 158 13.64 -18.38 -16.25
N ASP A 159 13.14 -17.21 -16.62
CA ASP A 159 13.07 -16.07 -15.70
C ASP A 159 11.94 -16.25 -14.67
N TYR A 160 10.93 -17.06 -15.01
CA TYR A 160 9.85 -17.41 -14.09
C TYR A 160 10.42 -18.24 -12.94
N TRP A 161 11.21 -19.27 -13.26
CA TRP A 161 11.85 -20.10 -12.24
C TRP A 161 12.82 -19.31 -11.35
N ARG A 162 13.56 -18.35 -11.94
CA ARG A 162 14.45 -17.46 -11.16
C ARG A 162 13.66 -16.56 -10.21
N GLY A 163 12.61 -15.91 -10.71
CA GLY A 163 11.72 -15.07 -9.91
C GLY A 163 11.01 -15.87 -8.81
N PHE A 164 10.51 -17.06 -9.15
CA PHE A 164 9.87 -17.98 -8.22
C PHE A 164 10.80 -18.43 -7.11
N PHE A 165 12.02 -18.89 -7.46
CA PHE A 165 13.03 -19.25 -6.48
C PHE A 165 13.36 -18.08 -5.56
N ALA A 166 13.66 -16.90 -6.11
CA ALA A 166 13.96 -15.70 -5.32
C ALA A 166 12.80 -15.30 -4.39
N ALA A 167 11.55 -15.38 -4.88
CA ALA A 167 10.35 -15.11 -4.09
C ALA A 167 10.18 -16.12 -2.93
N THR A 168 10.44 -17.41 -3.15
CA THR A 168 10.39 -18.42 -2.09
C THR A 168 11.48 -18.21 -1.04
N CYS A 169 12.69 -17.83 -1.44
CA CYS A 169 13.75 -17.44 -0.50
C CYS A 169 13.36 -16.22 0.33
N GLY A 170 12.75 -15.21 -0.29
CA GLY A 170 12.23 -14.02 0.43
C GLY A 170 11.14 -14.39 1.45
N ALA A 171 10.19 -15.24 1.05
CA ALA A 171 9.13 -15.73 1.94
C ALA A 171 9.71 -16.55 3.11
N PHE A 172 10.69 -17.42 2.84
CA PHE A 172 11.39 -18.20 3.86
C PHE A 172 12.14 -17.30 4.85
N MET A 173 12.88 -16.31 4.36
CA MET A 173 13.59 -15.34 5.21
C MET A 173 12.64 -14.53 6.09
N PHE A 174 11.51 -14.07 5.54
CA PHE A 174 10.49 -13.36 6.33
C PHE A 174 9.97 -14.22 7.49
N ARG A 175 9.76 -15.52 7.26
CA ARG A 175 9.32 -16.47 8.30
C ARG A 175 10.40 -16.72 9.36
N LEU A 176 11.65 -16.92 8.94
CA LEU A 176 12.75 -17.08 9.88
C LEU A 176 12.90 -15.85 10.79
N LEU A 177 12.90 -14.66 10.21
CA LEU A 177 12.99 -13.41 10.98
C LEU A 177 11.81 -13.22 11.92
N ALA A 178 10.59 -13.57 11.50
CA ALA A 178 9.42 -13.51 12.36
C ALA A 178 9.52 -14.48 13.56
N HIS A 179 10.11 -15.66 13.39
CA HIS A 179 10.36 -16.59 14.49
C HIS A 179 11.36 -16.00 15.50
N PHE A 180 12.51 -15.50 15.02
CA PHE A 180 13.52 -14.90 15.90
C PHE A 180 13.04 -13.63 16.62
N TRP A 181 12.26 -12.79 15.94
CA TRP A 181 11.75 -11.55 16.51
C TRP A 181 10.53 -11.77 17.42
N GLY A 182 9.66 -12.72 17.07
CA GLY A 182 8.46 -13.07 17.83
C GLY A 182 8.74 -13.84 19.12
N ALA A 183 9.91 -14.48 19.24
CA ALA A 183 10.31 -15.22 20.44
C ALA A 183 10.73 -14.34 21.63
N HIS A 184 10.74 -13.00 21.51
CA HIS A 184 11.13 -12.11 22.61
C HIS A 184 9.92 -11.76 23.52
N PRO A 185 9.90 -12.17 24.81
CA PRO A 185 8.72 -12.04 25.69
C PRO A 185 8.26 -10.61 25.98
N GLN A 186 9.12 -9.60 25.75
CA GLN A 186 8.83 -8.19 26.05
C GLN A 186 8.31 -7.35 24.86
N ASN A 187 8.26 -7.91 23.64
CA ASN A 187 7.86 -7.16 22.43
C ASN A 187 6.39 -7.40 22.00
N HIS A 188 5.59 -7.99 22.88
CA HIS A 188 4.21 -8.43 22.61
C HIS A 188 3.23 -7.29 22.26
N THR A 189 3.68 -6.03 22.25
CA THR A 189 2.87 -4.82 22.02
C THR A 189 3.17 -4.07 20.73
N LEU A 190 4.28 -4.38 20.02
CA LEU A 190 4.68 -3.61 18.82
C LEU A 190 4.32 -4.29 17.50
N ILE A 191 4.13 -5.62 17.50
CA ILE A 191 3.58 -6.37 16.38
C ILE A 191 2.70 -7.45 17.00
N PRO A 192 1.36 -7.36 16.94
CA PRO A 192 0.49 -8.47 17.31
C PRO A 192 0.55 -9.50 16.17
N LEU A 193 1.72 -10.13 16.01
CA LEU A 193 1.87 -11.41 15.36
C LEU A 193 1.61 -12.44 16.47
N THR A 194 0.36 -12.52 16.96
CA THR A 194 -0.10 -13.71 17.70
C THR A 194 -0.19 -14.85 16.68
N LEU A 195 0.95 -15.33 16.19
CA LEU A 195 1.00 -16.61 15.53
C LEU A 195 1.07 -17.66 16.62
N PRO A 196 0.18 -18.67 16.62
CA PRO A 196 0.49 -19.90 17.30
C PRO A 196 1.84 -20.43 16.77
N PRO A 197 2.70 -20.99 17.64
CA PRO A 197 4.09 -21.35 17.32
C PRO A 197 4.28 -22.42 16.25
N GLU A 198 3.22 -22.94 15.63
CA GLU A 198 3.23 -24.24 14.95
C GLU A 198 2.77 -24.22 13.48
N THR A 199 2.38 -23.09 12.86
CA THR A 199 1.88 -23.19 11.46
C THR A 199 2.09 -21.96 10.60
N ILE A 200 2.43 -22.23 9.34
CA ILE A 200 2.63 -21.31 8.22
C ILE A 200 1.29 -20.61 7.89
N ALA A 201 0.86 -19.66 8.74
CA ALA A 201 -0.43 -18.98 8.55
C ALA A 201 -0.28 -17.81 7.58
N ALA A 202 -1.18 -17.71 6.60
CA ALA A 202 -1.30 -16.58 5.69
C ALA A 202 -1.48 -15.25 6.46
N ILE A 203 -1.01 -14.13 5.89
CA ILE A 203 -1.01 -12.80 6.55
C ILE A 203 -2.43 -12.34 6.93
N PHE A 204 -3.42 -12.70 6.10
CA PHE A 204 -4.84 -12.47 6.34
C PHE A 204 -5.53 -13.84 6.41
N LYS A 205 -5.69 -14.38 7.62
CA LYS A 205 -6.44 -15.62 7.83
C LYS A 205 -7.92 -15.29 7.90
N SER A 206 -8.71 -15.81 6.95
CA SER A 206 -10.17 -15.76 6.98
C SER A 206 -10.70 -17.11 7.46
N ASP A 207 -11.38 -17.12 8.62
CA ASP A 207 -12.06 -18.30 9.13
C ASP A 207 -13.49 -18.35 8.56
N LEU A 208 -13.60 -18.70 7.28
CA LEU A 208 -14.86 -18.95 6.59
C LEU A 208 -15.37 -20.34 6.96
N LYS A 209 -16.39 -20.40 7.82
CA LYS A 209 -17.06 -21.65 8.20
C LYS A 209 -18.18 -21.93 7.20
N ILE A 210 -17.85 -22.50 6.05
CA ILE A 210 -18.86 -22.88 5.05
C ILE A 210 -18.59 -24.32 4.63
N ASP A 211 -19.56 -25.21 4.89
CA ASP A 211 -19.45 -26.64 4.58
C ASP A 211 -19.64 -26.94 3.08
N PHE A 212 -20.34 -26.06 2.35
CA PHE A 212 -20.49 -26.09 0.88
C PHE A 212 -20.11 -24.73 0.28
N PRO A 213 -18.98 -24.62 -0.43
CA PRO A 213 -18.31 -23.34 -0.62
C PRO A 213 -19.11 -22.33 -1.45
N PHE A 214 -19.79 -22.73 -2.55
CA PHE A 214 -20.58 -21.82 -3.38
C PHE A 214 -21.65 -22.54 -4.19
N ASP A 215 -22.85 -21.96 -4.27
CA ASP A 215 -23.91 -22.41 -5.17
C ASP A 215 -23.76 -21.85 -6.61
N LEU A 216 -24.37 -22.52 -7.59
CA LEU A 216 -24.36 -22.05 -8.99
C LEU A 216 -24.98 -20.64 -9.13
N LEU A 217 -26.00 -20.33 -8.32
CA LEU A 217 -26.62 -19.01 -8.31
C LEU A 217 -25.67 -17.93 -7.77
N GLU A 218 -24.87 -18.24 -6.76
CA GLU A 218 -23.84 -17.32 -6.23
C GLU A 218 -22.75 -17.05 -7.25
N THR A 219 -22.39 -18.05 -8.06
CA THR A 219 -21.45 -17.89 -9.18
C THR A 219 -21.93 -16.85 -10.19
N PHE A 220 -23.23 -16.82 -10.48
CA PHE A 220 -23.84 -15.79 -11.32
C PHE A 220 -23.74 -14.40 -10.70
N PHE A 221 -23.99 -14.27 -9.38
CA PHE A 221 -23.80 -13.00 -8.68
C PHE A 221 -22.34 -12.54 -8.64
N PHE A 222 -21.37 -13.45 -8.52
CA PHE A 222 -19.95 -13.12 -8.63
C PHE A 222 -19.57 -12.61 -10.02
N ALA A 223 -20.17 -13.16 -11.09
CA ALA A 223 -19.95 -12.66 -12.45
C ALA A 223 -20.48 -11.22 -12.62
N ILE A 224 -21.66 -10.92 -12.08
CA ILE A 224 -22.21 -9.56 -12.07
C ILE A 224 -21.32 -8.62 -11.26
N LEU A 225 -20.88 -9.03 -10.07
CA LEU A 225 -19.96 -8.26 -9.23
C LEU A 225 -18.66 -7.97 -9.98
N GLY A 226 -18.09 -8.96 -10.68
CA GLY A 226 -16.90 -8.80 -11.52
C GLY A 226 -17.11 -7.76 -12.63
N ALA A 227 -18.26 -7.78 -13.31
CA ALA A 227 -18.58 -6.80 -14.33
C ALA A 227 -18.70 -5.37 -13.76
N ILE A 228 -19.35 -5.21 -12.60
CA ILE A 228 -19.46 -3.92 -11.90
C ILE A 228 -18.08 -3.41 -11.49
N CYS A 229 -17.24 -4.26 -10.89
CA CYS A 229 -15.87 -3.92 -10.52
C CYS A 229 -15.03 -3.49 -11.74
N GLY A 230 -15.21 -4.15 -12.89
CA GLY A 230 -14.57 -3.77 -14.15
C GLY A 230 -15.01 -2.39 -14.66
N LEU A 231 -16.30 -2.07 -14.59
CA LEU A 231 -16.83 -0.76 -14.97
C LEU A 231 -16.33 0.35 -14.04
N VAL A 232 -16.38 0.13 -12.72
CA VAL A 232 -15.85 1.08 -11.73
C VAL A 232 -14.34 1.27 -11.90
N GLY A 233 -13.60 0.19 -12.16
CA GLY A 233 -12.17 0.24 -12.48
C GLY A 233 -11.87 1.05 -13.73
N CYS A 234 -12.66 0.90 -14.79
CA CYS A 234 -12.53 1.70 -16.01
C CYS A 234 -12.76 3.20 -15.75
N ALA A 235 -13.83 3.54 -15.01
CA ALA A 235 -14.14 4.91 -14.62
C ALA A 235 -13.01 5.52 -13.74
N TYR A 236 -12.46 4.73 -12.81
CA TYR A 236 -11.32 5.14 -12.00
C TYR A 236 -10.08 5.43 -12.85
N LEU A 237 -9.72 4.56 -13.79
CA LEU A 237 -8.57 4.78 -14.68
C LEU A 237 -8.74 6.03 -15.55
N PHE A 238 -9.96 6.27 -16.06
CA PHE A 238 -10.27 7.48 -16.80
C PHE A 238 -10.12 8.74 -15.93
N CYS A 239 -10.68 8.73 -14.73
CA CYS A 239 -10.57 9.82 -13.77
C CYS A 239 -9.11 10.10 -13.39
N GLN A 240 -8.34 9.05 -13.09
CA GLN A 240 -6.92 9.16 -12.73
C GLN A 240 -6.10 9.78 -13.86
N ARG A 241 -6.33 9.36 -15.11
CA ARG A 241 -5.66 9.94 -16.30
C ARG A 241 -6.04 11.40 -16.49
N TRP A 242 -7.32 11.74 -16.34
CA TRP A 242 -7.79 13.12 -16.46
C TRP A 242 -7.21 14.01 -15.37
N LEU A 243 -7.19 13.54 -14.12
CA LEU A 243 -6.66 14.27 -12.97
C LEU A 243 -5.16 14.54 -13.12
N LEU A 244 -4.37 13.52 -13.52
CA LEU A 244 -2.95 13.69 -13.82
C LEU A 244 -2.70 14.73 -14.92
N ALA A 245 -3.51 14.69 -15.99
CA ALA A 245 -3.42 15.69 -17.06
C ALA A 245 -3.81 17.09 -16.58
N ALA A 246 -4.87 17.22 -15.79
CA ALA A 246 -5.34 18.49 -15.23
C ALA A 246 -4.29 19.12 -14.30
N VAL A 247 -3.63 18.32 -13.45
CA VAL A 247 -2.53 18.77 -12.57
C VAL A 247 -1.34 19.29 -13.40
N GLY A 248 -1.03 18.65 -14.54
CA GLY A 248 0.02 19.09 -15.45
C GLY A 248 -0.33 20.33 -16.28
N GLN A 249 -1.59 20.51 -16.66
CA GLN A 249 -2.05 21.65 -17.47
C GLN A 249 -2.28 22.92 -16.65
N ASN A 250 -2.71 22.78 -15.40
CA ASN A 250 -2.98 23.91 -14.52
C ASN A 250 -1.67 24.63 -14.14
N ARG A 251 -1.54 25.89 -14.54
CA ARG A 251 -0.31 26.69 -14.33
C ARG A 251 0.11 26.77 -12.87
N LEU A 252 -0.84 26.89 -11.94
CA LEU A 252 -0.56 26.99 -10.50
C LEU A 252 0.02 25.68 -9.95
N THR A 253 -0.63 24.55 -10.22
CA THR A 253 -0.18 23.24 -9.74
C THR A 253 1.12 22.82 -10.41
N ALA A 254 1.26 23.05 -11.72
CA ALA A 254 2.50 22.79 -12.44
C ALA A 254 3.67 23.64 -11.90
N LYS A 255 3.43 24.93 -11.61
CA LYS A 255 4.45 25.82 -11.02
C LYS A 255 4.81 25.39 -9.60
N LEU A 256 3.82 25.04 -8.76
CA LEU A 256 4.07 24.53 -7.41
C LEU A 256 4.83 23.21 -7.43
N LEU A 257 4.50 22.30 -8.34
CA LEU A 257 5.21 21.04 -8.53
C LEU A 257 6.62 21.22 -9.12
N ALA A 258 6.87 22.30 -9.87
CA ALA A 258 8.21 22.60 -10.39
C ALA A 258 9.09 23.31 -9.35
N THR A 259 8.51 24.20 -8.53
CA THR A 259 9.25 25.04 -7.59
C THR A 259 9.47 24.31 -6.26
N ASP A 260 8.40 23.80 -5.64
CA ASP A 260 8.42 23.25 -4.28
C ASP A 260 7.48 22.03 -4.15
N LYS A 261 7.89 20.85 -4.65
CA LYS A 261 7.05 19.64 -4.46
C LYS A 261 6.76 19.29 -2.99
N PRO A 262 7.61 19.58 -1.97
CA PRO A 262 7.24 19.31 -0.58
C PRO A 262 6.06 20.16 -0.13
N VAL A 263 5.96 21.41 -0.59
CA VAL A 263 4.82 22.29 -0.29
C VAL A 263 3.55 21.75 -0.94
N TYR A 264 3.62 21.32 -2.20
CA TYR A 264 2.49 20.66 -2.86
C TYR A 264 2.03 19.41 -2.10
N THR A 265 2.96 18.53 -1.71
CA THR A 265 2.62 17.34 -0.92
C THR A 265 1.99 17.71 0.42
N VAL A 266 2.51 18.71 1.13
CA VAL A 266 1.95 19.16 2.41
C VAL A 266 0.52 19.67 2.23
N LEU A 267 0.25 20.48 1.21
CA LEU A 267 -1.10 20.99 0.93
C LEU A 267 -2.08 19.86 0.63
N VAL A 268 -1.68 18.89 -0.20
CA VAL A 268 -2.52 17.73 -0.51
C VAL A 268 -2.75 16.89 0.73
N VAL A 269 -1.71 16.52 1.48
CA VAL A 269 -1.84 15.68 2.68
C VAL A 269 -2.62 16.39 3.79
N LEU A 270 -2.50 17.71 3.92
CA LEU A 270 -3.30 18.49 4.85
C LEU A 270 -4.79 18.39 4.49
N LEU A 271 -5.13 18.59 3.21
CA LEU A 271 -6.51 18.43 2.72
C LEU A 271 -7.04 17.01 2.98
N LEU A 272 -6.23 15.98 2.70
CA LEU A 272 -6.58 14.58 2.98
C LEU A 272 -6.82 14.34 4.47
N ALA A 273 -5.95 14.89 5.33
CA ALA A 273 -6.07 14.75 6.77
C ALA A 273 -7.33 15.47 7.30
N SER A 274 -7.69 16.63 6.74
CA SER A 274 -8.92 17.33 7.05
C SER A 274 -10.17 16.53 6.67
N ILE A 275 -10.19 15.92 5.48
CA ILE A 275 -11.31 15.08 5.03
C ILE A 275 -11.42 13.79 5.86
N THR A 276 -10.28 13.18 6.21
CA THR A 276 -10.24 11.94 6.99
C THR A 276 -10.36 12.16 8.51
N PHE A 277 -10.54 13.41 8.97
CA PHE A 277 -10.62 13.72 10.38
C PHE A 277 -11.78 12.95 11.06
N PRO A 278 -11.52 12.10 12.08
CA PRO A 278 -12.52 11.17 12.58
C PRO A 278 -13.80 11.80 13.09
N PRO A 279 -13.81 12.89 13.86
CA PRO A 279 -15.06 13.56 14.29
C PRO A 279 -15.83 14.28 13.17
N GLY A 280 -15.22 14.48 12.00
CA GLY A 280 -15.84 15.13 10.84
C GLY A 280 -16.38 14.10 9.85
N LEU A 281 -15.96 14.22 8.58
CA LEU A 281 -16.34 13.27 7.53
C LEU A 281 -15.75 11.86 7.74
N GLY A 282 -14.74 11.73 8.61
CA GLY A 282 -14.10 10.46 8.91
C GLY A 282 -14.99 9.42 9.59
N GLN A 283 -16.07 9.83 10.27
CA GLN A 283 -17.07 8.93 10.88
C GLN A 283 -17.74 8.05 9.83
N LEU A 284 -18.01 8.62 8.65
CA LEU A 284 -18.66 7.91 7.54
C LEU A 284 -17.68 7.03 6.74
N MET A 285 -16.37 7.20 6.95
CA MET A 285 -15.32 6.50 6.21
C MET A 285 -14.58 5.45 7.03
N ALA A 286 -14.98 5.21 8.28
CA ALA A 286 -14.22 4.39 9.23
C ALA A 286 -12.74 4.85 9.36
N SER A 287 -12.50 6.16 9.37
CA SER A 287 -11.16 6.74 9.14
C SER A 287 -10.11 6.38 10.18
N ARG A 288 -10.53 5.92 11.37
CA ARG A 288 -9.66 5.52 12.49
C ARG A 288 -8.89 4.23 12.22
N LEU A 289 -9.34 3.40 11.26
CA LEU A 289 -8.72 2.13 10.92
C LEU A 289 -7.38 2.31 10.20
N THR A 290 -6.42 1.40 10.46
CA THR A 290 -5.17 1.32 9.69
C THR A 290 -5.40 0.58 8.37
N MET A 291 -4.47 0.71 7.42
CA MET A 291 -4.55 -0.01 6.12
C MET A 291 -4.75 -1.52 6.28
N LYS A 292 -4.10 -2.15 7.28
CA LYS A 292 -4.28 -3.58 7.57
C LYS A 292 -5.66 -3.87 8.14
N GLU A 293 -6.10 -3.08 9.12
CA GLU A 293 -7.41 -3.29 9.77
C GLU A 293 -8.59 -3.01 8.84
N TYR A 294 -8.48 -2.08 7.89
CA TYR A 294 -9.48 -1.92 6.83
C TYR A 294 -9.73 -3.25 6.12
N LEU A 295 -8.66 -3.89 5.64
CA LEU A 295 -8.77 -5.16 4.93
C LEU A 295 -9.26 -6.28 5.85
N THR A 296 -8.75 -6.36 7.09
CA THR A 296 -9.22 -7.33 8.08
C THR A 296 -10.71 -7.15 8.40
N SER A 297 -11.19 -5.91 8.47
CA SER A 297 -12.62 -5.63 8.71
C SER A 297 -13.47 -6.10 7.52
N LEU A 298 -13.04 -5.83 6.28
CA LEU A 298 -13.77 -6.28 5.08
C LEU A 298 -13.76 -7.80 4.88
N PHE A 299 -12.80 -8.50 5.49
CA PHE A 299 -12.75 -9.97 5.53
C PHE A 299 -13.41 -10.58 6.78
N ASP A 300 -14.21 -9.81 7.52
CA ASP A 300 -15.01 -10.34 8.62
C ASP A 300 -16.00 -11.41 8.10
N ASN A 301 -16.18 -12.49 8.86
CA ASN A 301 -17.04 -13.60 8.49
C ASN A 301 -18.51 -13.38 8.88
N ARG A 302 -18.81 -12.27 9.55
CA ARG A 302 -20.16 -11.92 10.01
C ARG A 302 -20.88 -11.02 9.01
N THR A 303 -22.18 -11.25 8.83
CA THR A 303 -23.05 -10.40 8.01
C THR A 303 -23.45 -9.13 8.76
N TRP A 304 -22.84 -7.99 8.41
CA TRP A 304 -23.04 -6.73 9.14
C TRP A 304 -24.49 -6.21 9.15
N GLY A 305 -25.24 -6.46 8.07
CA GLY A 305 -26.63 -6.03 7.94
C GLY A 305 -27.57 -6.60 9.03
N SER A 306 -27.28 -7.80 9.56
CA SER A 306 -28.07 -8.41 10.64
C SER A 306 -27.57 -8.05 12.05
N LEU A 307 -26.34 -7.53 12.17
CA LEU A 307 -25.73 -7.18 13.46
C LEU A 307 -26.12 -5.78 13.95
N VAL A 308 -26.25 -4.82 13.04
CA VAL A 308 -26.53 -3.42 13.42
C VAL A 308 -27.84 -3.23 14.18
N PRO A 309 -28.97 -3.86 13.79
CA PRO A 309 -30.22 -3.74 14.55
C PRO A 309 -30.11 -4.24 16.01
N ASN A 310 -29.18 -5.15 16.29
CA ASN A 310 -28.98 -5.75 17.62
C ASN A 310 -27.92 -4.99 18.45
N ALA A 311 -27.11 -4.13 17.83
CA ALA A 311 -25.96 -3.48 18.46
C ALA A 311 -26.19 -2.00 18.80
N SER A 312 -27.31 -1.40 18.38
CA SER A 312 -27.65 0.02 18.60
C SER A 312 -27.79 0.44 20.07
N SER A 313 -27.59 -0.47 21.03
CA SER A 313 -27.57 -0.20 22.47
C SER A 313 -26.17 -0.11 23.09
N VAL A 314 -25.09 -0.29 22.33
CA VAL A 314 -23.71 -0.26 22.84
C VAL A 314 -23.07 1.08 22.49
N ALA A 315 -22.67 1.85 23.50
CA ALA A 315 -21.98 3.13 23.33
C ALA A 315 -20.67 2.95 22.56
N ASP A 316 -20.35 3.91 21.68
CA ASP A 316 -19.11 3.88 20.89
C ASP A 316 -17.89 3.81 21.82
N PRO A 317 -17.01 2.80 21.66
CA PRO A 317 -15.84 2.68 22.50
C PRO A 317 -14.86 3.84 22.24
N PRO A 318 -14.14 4.33 23.28
CA PRO A 318 -13.15 5.41 23.14
C PRO A 318 -11.97 5.04 22.22
N GLY A 319 -11.79 3.75 21.91
CA GLY A 319 -10.76 3.22 21.02
C GLY A 319 -11.32 2.19 20.04
N VAL A 320 -10.52 1.84 19.02
CA VAL A 320 -10.86 0.80 18.04
C VAL A 320 -10.74 -0.57 18.73
N ASP A 321 -11.84 -1.33 18.83
CA ASP A 321 -11.82 -2.69 19.34
C ASP A 321 -11.23 -3.66 18.29
N PRO A 322 -10.10 -4.34 18.55
CA PRO A 322 -9.50 -5.29 17.63
C PRO A 322 -10.42 -6.46 17.25
N ARG A 323 -11.42 -6.80 18.07
CA ARG A 323 -12.38 -7.90 17.81
C ARG A 323 -13.68 -7.41 17.13
N GLY A 324 -13.88 -6.09 17.11
CA GLY A 324 -15.10 -5.42 16.68
C GLY A 324 -14.86 -4.38 15.58
N LEU A 325 -13.86 -4.56 14.71
CA LEU A 325 -13.50 -3.56 13.67
C LEU A 325 -14.66 -3.11 12.78
N TRP A 326 -15.68 -3.95 12.60
CA TRP A 326 -16.88 -3.62 11.83
C TRP A 326 -17.69 -2.46 12.43
N GLN A 327 -17.59 -2.21 13.74
CA GLN A 327 -18.32 -1.14 14.43
C GLN A 327 -17.97 0.25 13.89
N GLU A 328 -16.73 0.45 13.45
CA GLU A 328 -16.27 1.70 12.84
C GLU A 328 -16.97 2.01 11.50
N TRP A 329 -17.66 1.03 10.90
CA TRP A 329 -18.48 1.21 9.70
C TRP A 329 -19.95 1.52 10.01
N SER A 330 -20.37 1.38 11.27
CA SER A 330 -21.73 1.68 11.70
C SER A 330 -21.86 3.14 12.10
N HIS A 331 -22.96 3.78 11.71
CA HIS A 331 -23.24 5.17 12.07
C HIS A 331 -24.72 5.33 12.43
N PRO A 332 -25.08 6.11 13.46
CA PRO A 332 -26.49 6.24 13.88
C PRO A 332 -27.42 6.81 12.81
N SER A 333 -26.92 7.72 11.97
CA SER A 333 -27.73 8.40 10.94
C SER A 333 -27.63 7.79 9.53
N ALA A 334 -26.74 6.81 9.32
CA ALA A 334 -26.50 6.22 8.00
C ALA A 334 -26.44 4.69 8.10
N THR A 335 -27.07 4.01 7.15
CA THR A 335 -26.94 2.54 7.06
C THR A 335 -25.50 2.16 6.72
N ILE A 336 -25.10 0.93 7.06
CA ILE A 336 -23.77 0.40 6.73
C ILE A 336 -23.52 0.44 5.22
N PHE A 337 -24.55 0.19 4.40
CA PHE A 337 -24.43 0.32 2.95
C PHE A 337 -24.17 1.76 2.52
N GLY A 338 -24.74 2.74 3.23
CA GLY A 338 -24.49 4.16 3.03
C GLY A 338 -23.05 4.54 3.36
N THR A 339 -22.52 4.11 4.51
CA THR A 339 -21.11 4.36 4.90
C THR A 339 -20.12 3.68 3.96
N LEU A 340 -20.39 2.43 3.54
CA LEU A 340 -19.59 1.73 2.53
C LEU A 340 -19.60 2.45 1.17
N THR A 341 -20.76 2.91 0.72
CA THR A 341 -20.88 3.66 -0.54
C THR A 341 -20.14 4.99 -0.46
N PHE A 342 -20.27 5.70 0.67
CA PHE A 342 -19.53 6.95 0.90
C PHE A 342 -18.01 6.71 0.93
N PHE A 343 -17.56 5.67 1.62
CA PHE A 343 -16.16 5.26 1.62
C PHE A 343 -15.63 4.98 0.21
N LEU A 344 -16.37 4.22 -0.60
CA LEU A 344 -15.98 3.92 -1.98
C LEU A 344 -15.87 5.19 -2.83
N LEU A 345 -16.90 6.04 -2.82
CA LEU A 345 -16.90 7.29 -3.58
C LEU A 345 -15.77 8.21 -3.15
N MET A 346 -15.59 8.39 -1.85
CA MET A 346 -14.55 9.27 -1.32
C MET A 346 -13.16 8.72 -1.62
N LYS A 347 -12.87 7.43 -1.40
CA LYS A 347 -11.55 6.87 -1.70
C LYS A 347 -11.22 6.88 -3.19
N VAL A 348 -12.21 6.68 -4.08
CA VAL A 348 -12.05 6.81 -5.53
C VAL A 348 -11.76 8.26 -5.93
N ALA A 349 -12.50 9.23 -5.38
CA ALA A 349 -12.33 10.64 -5.69
C ALA A 349 -11.03 11.24 -5.10
N ILE A 350 -10.59 10.70 -3.97
CA ILE A 350 -9.49 11.26 -3.17
C ILE A 350 -8.13 10.71 -3.58
N ALA A 351 -8.03 9.63 -4.37
CA ALA A 351 -6.76 9.04 -4.81
C ALA A 351 -5.91 10.09 -5.56
N PRO A 352 -4.94 10.75 -4.90
CA PRO A 352 -4.31 11.91 -5.50
C PRO A 352 -3.10 11.47 -6.32
N PRO A 353 -2.72 12.22 -7.36
CA PRO A 353 -1.41 12.12 -7.96
C PRO A 353 -0.39 12.78 -7.02
N VAL A 354 -0.04 12.11 -5.91
CA VAL A 354 0.98 12.61 -5.00
C VAL A 354 2.35 12.16 -5.49
N PRO A 355 3.35 13.07 -5.60
CA PRO A 355 4.71 12.73 -5.99
C PRO A 355 5.51 12.02 -4.87
N MET A 356 4.85 11.22 -4.03
CA MET A 356 5.50 10.50 -2.94
C MET A 356 6.20 9.21 -3.45
N PRO A 357 7.32 8.84 -2.83
CA PRO A 357 8.23 7.79 -3.30
C PRO A 357 7.73 6.36 -3.17
#